data_AF-A0A7C0YSH8-F1
#
_entry.id   AF-A0A7C0YSH8-F1
#
_cell.length_a   1.000
_cell.length_b   1.000
_cell.length_c   1.000
_cell.angle_alpha   90.00
_cell.angle_beta   90.00
_cell.angle_gamma   90.00
#
_symmetry.space_group_name_H-M   'P 1'
#
loop_
_entity.id
_entity.type
_entity.pdbx_description
1 polymer ?
#
loop_
_entity_poly.entity_id
_entity_poly.type
_entity_poly.pdbx_seq_one_letter_code
_entity_poly.pdbx_strand_id
1 'polypeptide(L)' 'MEKKFTGYLILNWKTGKMEVRKKGKRKYKPVEIPIRLEIVVEVPERKEYVARGRISLSEEKVKDILVEEI' A
#
# COMPACT_ATOMS: atom_id res chain seq x y z
N MET A 1 21.95 -14.50 -1.87
CA MET A 1 21.90 -13.09 -2.32
C MET A 1 20.57 -12.50 -1.87
N GLU A 2 20.61 -11.60 -0.91
CA GLU A 2 19.44 -10.90 -0.39
C GLU A 2 19.16 -9.65 -1.24
N LYS A 3 17.89 -9.36 -1.52
CA LYS A 3 17.48 -8.12 -2.17
C LYS A 3 16.32 -7.46 -1.43
N LYS A 4 16.51 -6.19 -1.12
CA LYS A 4 15.51 -5.33 -0.51
C LYS A 4 14.70 -4.60 -1.58
N PHE A 5 13.38 -4.68 -1.48
CA PHE A 5 12.41 -3.97 -2.30
C PHE A 5 11.68 -2.96 -1.43
N THR A 6 11.67 -1.70 -1.84
CA THR A 6 10.94 -0.63 -1.15
C THR A 6 10.03 0.09 -2.12
N GLY A 7 8.87 0.50 -1.63
CA GLY A 7 7.89 1.20 -2.44
C GLY A 7 6.65 1.61 -1.66
N TYR A 8 5.62 1.98 -2.41
CA TYR A 8 4.33 2.39 -1.90
C TYR A 8 3.24 1.60 -2.63
N LEU A 9 2.37 0.99 -1.86
CA LEU A 9 1.10 0.43 -2.31
C LEU A 9 0.02 1.45 -2.04
N ILE A 10 -0.64 1.93 -3.09
CA ILE A 10 -1.69 2.93 -2.98
C ILE A 10 -3.00 2.21 -3.24
N LEU A 11 -3.83 2.13 -2.22
CA LEU A 11 -5.15 1.52 -2.29
C LEU A 11 -6.20 2.60 -2.43
N ASN A 12 -7.06 2.50 -3.43
CA ASN A 12 -8.21 3.37 -3.56
C ASN A 12 -9.42 2.73 -2.87
N TRP A 13 -9.81 3.28 -1.72
CA TRP A 13 -10.89 2.71 -0.89
C TRP A 13 -12.23 2.65 -1.61
N LYS A 14 -12.53 3.63 -2.47
CA LYS A 14 -13.81 3.75 -3.18
C LYS A 14 -13.96 2.75 -4.32
N THR A 15 -12.87 2.42 -5.01
CA THR A 15 -12.90 1.61 -6.25
C THR A 15 -12.27 0.23 -6.10
N GLY A 16 -11.59 -0.05 -4.99
CA GLY A 16 -10.79 -1.27 -4.80
C GLY A 16 -9.54 -1.33 -5.68
N LYS A 17 -9.23 -0.27 -6.43
CA LYS A 17 -8.04 -0.21 -7.28
C LYS A 17 -6.76 -0.16 -6.45
N MET A 18 -5.73 -0.82 -6.95
CA MET A 18 -4.42 -0.90 -6.31
C MET A 18 -3.34 -0.44 -7.29
N GLU A 19 -2.41 0.39 -6.82
CA GLU A 19 -1.30 0.91 -7.60
C GLU A 19 0.01 0.75 -6.82
N VAL A 20 1.03 0.18 -7.45
CA VAL A 20 2.38 0.06 -6.86
C VAL A 20 3.29 1.12 -7.44
N ARG A 21 3.96 1.90 -6.58
CA ARG A 21 4.95 2.90 -7.00
C ARG A 21 6.26 2.76 -6.24
N LYS A 22 7.38 3.02 -6.90
CA LYS A 22 8.70 3.09 -6.25
C LYS A 22 8.83 4.29 -5.29
N LYS A 23 8.13 5.39 -5.56
CA LYS A 23 8.11 6.61 -4.74
C LYS A 23 6.66 7.01 -4.44
N GLY A 24 6.45 7.62 -3.28
CA GLY A 24 5.14 8.15 -2.89
C GLY A 24 4.67 9.28 -3.81
N LYS A 25 3.37 9.59 -3.75
CA LYS A 25 2.80 10.77 -4.41
C LYS A 25 3.10 12.02 -3.58
N ARG A 26 3.20 13.18 -4.23
CA ARG A 26 3.32 14.49 -3.55
C ARG A 26 2.06 14.84 -2.75
N LYS A 27 0.89 14.43 -3.25
CA LYS A 27 -0.42 14.57 -2.61
C LYS A 27 -1.24 13.33 -2.92
N TYR A 28 -1.87 12.76 -1.90
CA TYR A 28 -2.83 11.67 -2.06
C TYR A 28 -4.23 12.24 -2.13
N LYS A 29 -5.11 11.58 -2.88
CA LYS A 29 -6.54 11.87 -2.77
C LYS A 29 -7.04 11.38 -1.41
N PRO A 30 -8.13 11.93 -0.86
CA PRO A 30 -8.67 11.47 0.42
C PRO A 30 -8.94 9.96 0.38
N VAL A 31 -9.55 9.47 -0.70
CA VAL A 31 -9.85 8.04 -0.90
C VAL A 31 -8.62 7.14 -1.17
N GLU A 32 -7.42 7.70 -1.26
CA GLU A 32 -6.19 6.95 -1.50
C GLU A 32 -5.45 6.70 -0.19
N ILE A 33 -5.26 5.42 0.13
CA ILE A 33 -4.56 4.96 1.32
C ILE A 33 -3.15 4.52 0.88
N PRO A 34 -2.09 5.30 1.18
CA PRO A 34 -0.72 4.88 0.93
C PRO A 34 -0.20 3.96 2.03
N ILE A 35 0.33 2.81 1.61
CA ILE A 35 1.02 1.86 2.48
C ILE A 35 2.47 1.78 2.01
N ARG A 36 3.41 2.14 2.88
CA ARG A 36 4.83 1.95 2.59
C ARG A 36 5.16 0.46 2.70
N LEU A 37 5.72 -0.10 1.63
CA LEU A 37 6.16 -1.48 1.57
C LEU A 37 7.68 -1.55 1.71
N GLU A 38 8.13 -2.50 2.52
CA GLU A 38 9.52 -2.91 2.63
C GLU A 38 9.54 -4.44 2.69
N ILE A 39 10.04 -5.06 1.62
CA ILE A 39 10.05 -6.51 1.45
C ILE A 39 11.50 -6.94 1.20
N VAL A 40 11.99 -7.87 2.00
CA VAL A 40 13.31 -8.48 1.83
C VAL A 40 13.10 -9.88 1.25
N VAL A 41 13.75 -10.16 0.13
CA VAL A 41 13.68 -11.48 -0.52
C VAL A 41 15.07 -12.07 -0.59
N GLU A 42 15.23 -13.27 -0.04
CA GLU A 42 16.41 -14.11 -0.23
C GLU A 42 16.16 -15.03 -1.43
N VAL A 43 17.08 -15.00 -2.41
CA VAL A 43 17.15 -15.80 -3.66
C VAL A 43 15.89 -16.63 -4.01
N PRO A 44 15.05 -16.19 -4.98
CA PRO A 44 13.82 -16.90 -5.31
C PRO A 44 14.08 -18.13 -6.20
N GLU A 45 13.77 -19.33 -5.69
CA GLU A 45 13.61 -20.53 -6.51
C GLU A 45 12.26 -20.46 -7.24
N ARG A 46 12.24 -19.75 -8.39
CA ARG A 46 11.17 -19.67 -9.41
C ARG A 46 9.82 -20.29 -9.02
N LYS A 47 9.08 -19.64 -8.12
CA LYS A 47 7.65 -19.90 -7.86
C LYS A 47 6.95 -18.56 -7.66
N GLU A 48 5.66 -18.53 -7.98
CA GLU A 48 4.79 -17.42 -7.58
C GLU A 48 4.65 -17.46 -6.04
N TYR A 49 4.86 -16.33 -5.38
CA TYR A 49 4.78 -16.23 -3.91
C TYR A 49 3.60 -15.34 -3.53
N VAL A 50 2.68 -15.88 -2.74
CA VAL A 50 1.53 -15.14 -2.21
C VAL A 50 1.88 -14.59 -0.82
N ALA A 51 2.18 -13.30 -0.74
CA ALA A 51 2.32 -12.61 0.54
C ALA A 51 0.94 -12.19 1.06
N ARG A 52 0.50 -12.79 2.18
CA ARG A 52 -0.75 -12.42 2.86
C ARG A 52 -0.43 -11.54 4.05
N GLY A 53 -1.04 -10.36 4.11
CA GLY A 53 -0.96 -9.46 5.25
C GLY A 53 -2.31 -8.82 5.52
N ARG A 54 -2.64 -8.64 6.80
CA ARG A 54 -3.80 -7.83 7.23
C ARG A 54 -3.28 -6.54 7.80
N ILE A 55 -3.65 -5.42 7.19
CA ILE A 55 -3.32 -4.10 7.69
C ILE A 55 -4.58 -3.53 8.33
N SER A 56 -4.52 -3.29 9.63
CA SER A 56 -5.56 -2.56 10.34
C SER A 56 -5.20 -1.07 10.31
N LEU A 57 -6.09 -0.25 9.78
CA LEU A 57 -5.97 1.21 9.81
C LEU A 57 -6.77 1.73 11.00
N SER A 58 -6.27 2.75 11.69
CA SER A 58 -7.02 3.41 12.75
C SER A 58 -8.25 4.13 12.18
N GLU A 59 -9.37 4.09 12.89
CA GLU A 59 -10.63 4.70 12.44
C GLU A 59 -10.50 6.19 12.14
N GLU A 60 -9.66 6.91 12.89
CA GLU A 60 -9.42 8.35 12.70
C GLU A 60 -8.91 8.66 11.28
N LYS A 61 -7.97 7.86 10.78
CA LYS A 61 -7.43 8.00 9.42
C LYS A 61 -8.44 7.65 8.33
N VAL A 62 -9.48 6.88 8.67
CA VAL A 62 -10.58 6.56 7.74
C VAL A 62 -11.68 7.63 7.82
N LYS A 63 -11.92 8.22 8.99
CA LYS A 63 -12.88 9.30 9.18
C LYS A 63 -12.45 10.57 8.45
N ASP A 64 -11.18 10.94 8.50
CA ASP A 64 -10.67 12.08 7.72
C ASP A 64 -10.91 11.91 6.21
N ILE A 65 -10.85 10.67 5.71
CA ILE A 65 -11.14 10.34 4.31
C ILE A 65 -12.62 10.50 3.95
N LEU A 66 -13.52 10.24 4.91
CA LEU A 66 -14.97 10.29 4.72
C LEU A 66 -15.55 11.70 4.95
N VAL A 67 -14.93 12.50 5.81
CA VAL A 67 -15.43 13.83 6.20
C VAL A 67 -15.18 14.89 5.11
N GLU A 68 -14.16 14.74 4.26
CA GLU A 68 -13.92 15.64 3.11
C GLU A 68 -14.98 15.52 1.98
N GLU A 69 -15.98 14.62 2.08
CA GLU A 69 -17.08 14.46 1.10
C GLU A 69 -18.41 15.16 1.50
N ILE A 70 -18.48 15.91 2.61
CA ILE A 70 -19.70 16.65 3.02
C ILE A 70 -19.62 18.15 2.66
#